data_AF-A0A848VNP8-F1
#
_entry.id   AF-A0A848VNP8-F1
#
_cell.length_a   1.000
_cell.length_b   1.000
_cell.length_c   1.000
_cell.angle_alpha   90.00
_cell.angle_beta   90.00
_cell.angle_gamma   90.00
#
_symmetry.space_group_name_H-M   'P 1'
#
loop_
_entity.id
_entity.type
_entity.pdbx_description
1 polymer ?
#
loop_
_entity_poly.entity_id
_entity_poly.type
_entity_poly.pdbx_seq_one_letter_code
_entity_poly.pdbx_strand_id
1 'polypeptide(L)'
;MADRDQQNNSDRGSGSGAPGMGGRPRLALWIYLAIFMAIMVHIFLFVGAQTPNEIEYSTFLEYIDEGYVEKVVVVNDTRVDGTYTAEAVSSGKVRLGPPRQDLFGSEGEQAQNTFTTTKPADHELITYLMDHNTEAAASGDDVVGFDADQQENWFGGLLTRLFPLAII
;
A
#
# COMPACT_ATOMS: atom_id res chain seq x y z
N MET A 1 -61.99 34.73 57.27
CA MET A 1 -60.57 34.72 56.81
C MET A 1 -60.58 33.85 55.57
N ALA A 2 -60.54 34.47 54.39
CA ALA A 2 -60.74 33.80 53.12
C ALA A 2 -59.39 33.60 52.42
N ASP A 3 -59.24 32.40 51.86
CA ASP A 3 -58.10 31.86 51.14
C ASP A 3 -57.58 32.81 50.06
N ARG A 4 -56.26 32.96 50.02
CA ARG A 4 -55.52 33.52 48.87
C ARG A 4 -54.70 32.40 48.26
N ASP A 5 -55.35 31.63 47.40
CA ASP A 5 -54.70 30.80 46.42
C ASP A 5 -55.00 31.32 45.02
N GLN A 6 -54.05 31.09 44.11
CA GLN A 6 -54.01 31.45 42.68
C GLN A 6 -53.29 32.77 42.33
N GLN A 7 -51.96 32.75 42.51
CA GLN A 7 -51.08 33.43 41.57
C GLN A 7 -50.85 32.53 40.35
N ASN A 8 -51.59 32.88 39.30
CA ASN A 8 -51.53 32.34 37.95
C ASN A 8 -50.31 32.92 37.21
N ASN A 9 -49.40 32.02 36.85
CA ASN A 9 -48.61 31.99 35.62
C ASN A 9 -47.99 33.28 35.07
N SER A 10 -46.66 33.37 35.18
CA SER A 10 -45.84 33.97 34.13
C SER A 10 -44.57 33.15 33.90
N ASP A 11 -44.67 32.23 32.95
CA ASP A 11 -43.55 31.83 32.12
C ASP A 11 -42.78 33.06 31.61
N ARG A 12 -41.47 33.11 31.88
CA ARG A 12 -40.43 33.22 30.83
C ARG A 12 -39.06 33.17 31.45
N GLY A 13 -38.27 32.24 30.94
CA GLY A 13 -36.97 31.87 31.45
C GLY A 13 -35.86 32.88 31.18
N SER A 14 -34.80 32.73 31.97
CA SER A 14 -33.42 32.84 31.52
C SER A 14 -32.57 32.07 32.53
N GLY A 15 -32.71 30.76 32.48
CA GLY A 15 -31.79 29.85 33.16
C GLY A 15 -30.66 29.53 32.20
N SER A 16 -29.55 30.25 32.33
CA SER A 16 -28.24 29.89 31.78
C SER A 16 -27.74 28.60 32.46
N GLY A 17 -28.37 27.48 32.11
CA GLY A 17 -27.93 26.14 32.48
C GLY A 17 -26.99 25.62 31.41
N ALA A 18 -25.71 25.55 31.75
CA ALA A 18 -24.71 24.81 30.96
C ALA A 18 -25.24 23.40 30.63
N PRO A 19 -25.10 22.90 29.38
CA PRO A 19 -25.37 21.50 29.11
C PRO A 19 -24.33 20.67 29.84
N GLY A 20 -24.80 19.88 30.80
CA GLY A 20 -24.01 18.97 31.60
C GLY A 20 -23.17 18.02 30.73
N MET A 21 -21.92 17.93 31.11
CA MET A 21 -20.98 16.88 30.75
C MET A 21 -21.55 15.55 31.27
N GLY A 22 -22.02 14.68 30.37
CA GLY A 22 -22.76 13.49 30.82
C GLY A 22 -23.21 12.53 29.73
N GLY A 23 -22.37 12.27 28.74
CA GLY A 23 -22.62 11.22 27.76
C GLY A 23 -21.44 11.16 26.82
N ARG A 24 -20.66 10.07 26.87
CA ARG A 24 -19.62 9.80 25.87
C ARG A 24 -20.25 10.03 24.49
N PRO A 25 -19.79 11.03 23.71
CA PRO A 25 -20.55 11.48 22.57
C PRO A 25 -20.61 10.34 21.57
N ARG A 26 -21.81 9.89 21.23
CA ARG A 26 -22.04 8.89 20.17
C ARG A 26 -21.38 9.30 18.85
N LEU A 27 -21.08 10.59 18.67
CA LEU A 27 -20.26 11.13 17.59
C LEU A 27 -18.83 10.57 17.56
N ALA A 28 -18.19 10.34 18.71
CA ALA A 28 -16.87 9.71 18.75
C ALA A 28 -16.93 8.29 18.18
N LEU A 29 -17.98 7.52 18.50
CA LEU A 29 -18.20 6.18 17.95
C LEU A 29 -18.33 6.21 16.42
N TRP A 30 -19.03 7.20 15.86
CA TRP A 30 -19.13 7.38 14.41
C TRP A 30 -17.82 7.79 13.74
N ILE A 31 -17.00 8.61 14.41
CA ILE A 31 -15.65 8.95 13.94
C ILE A 31 -14.78 7.69 13.90
N TYR A 32 -14.79 6.88 14.97
CA TYR A 32 -14.07 5.60 14.98
C TYR A 32 -14.59 4.65 13.90
N LEU A 33 -15.91 4.57 13.68
CA LEU A 33 -16.49 3.76 12.62
C LEU A 33 -16.08 4.24 11.22
N ALA A 34 -16.05 5.57 11.00
CA ALA A 34 -15.63 6.15 9.73
C ALA A 34 -14.13 5.89 9.46
N ILE A 35 -13.28 6.05 10.47
CA ILE A 35 -11.84 5.71 10.37
C ILE A 35 -11.68 4.22 10.10
N PHE A 36 -12.39 3.37 10.84
CA PHE A 36 -12.36 1.92 10.65
C PHE A 36 -12.79 1.52 9.23
N MET A 37 -13.86 2.13 8.71
CA MET A 37 -14.33 1.88 7.35
C MET A 37 -13.34 2.40 6.29
N ALA A 38 -12.70 3.55 6.52
CA ALA A 38 -11.65 4.07 5.65
C ALA A 38 -10.42 3.16 5.62
N ILE A 39 -9.99 2.66 6.77
CA ILE A 39 -8.91 1.67 6.87
C ILE A 39 -9.32 0.38 6.17
N MET A 40 -10.56 -0.08 6.36
CA MET A 40 -11.07 -1.29 5.71
C MET A 40 -11.03 -1.15 4.18
N VAL A 41 -11.56 -0.05 3.64
CA VAL A 41 -11.51 0.24 2.19
C VAL A 41 -10.07 0.32 1.73
N HIS A 42 -9.18 0.99 2.47
CA HIS A 42 -7.76 1.05 2.14
C HIS A 42 -7.13 -0.36 2.13
N ILE A 43 -7.42 -1.20 3.11
CA ILE A 43 -6.94 -2.59 3.14
C ILE A 43 -7.46 -3.35 1.91
N PHE A 44 -8.76 -3.29 1.61
CA PHE A 44 -9.33 -3.98 0.45
C PHE A 44 -8.77 -3.48 -0.89
N LEU A 45 -8.38 -2.21 -0.99
CA LEU A 45 -7.83 -1.64 -2.22
C LEU A 45 -6.31 -1.82 -2.35
N PHE A 46 -5.55 -1.90 -1.24
CA PHE A 46 -4.09 -1.83 -1.27
C PHE A 46 -3.38 -3.06 -0.66
N VAL A 47 -4.06 -3.90 0.14
CA VAL A 47 -3.48 -5.16 0.70
C VAL A 47 -3.61 -6.35 -0.27
N GLY A 48 -4.04 -6.08 -1.51
CA GLY A 48 -3.91 -6.98 -2.64
C GLY A 48 -2.52 -6.99 -3.28
N ALA A 49 -1.52 -6.28 -2.73
CA ALA A 49 -0.13 -6.35 -3.17
C ALA A 49 0.44 -7.74 -2.85
N GLN A 50 0.10 -8.68 -3.73
CA GLN A 50 0.45 -10.09 -3.64
C GLN A 50 1.98 -10.21 -3.63
N THR A 51 2.51 -11.14 -2.83
CA THR A 51 3.93 -11.48 -2.88
C THR A 51 4.24 -12.01 -4.29
N PRO A 52 4.98 -11.26 -5.12
CA PRO A 52 5.29 -11.68 -6.48
C PRO A 52 6.13 -12.96 -6.46
N ASN A 53 6.30 -13.61 -7.62
CA ASN A 53 7.14 -14.80 -7.68
C ASN A 53 8.58 -14.44 -7.32
N GLU A 54 9.16 -15.08 -6.30
CA GLU A 54 10.55 -14.81 -5.92
C GLU A 54 11.50 -15.57 -6.85
N ILE A 55 12.44 -14.85 -7.47
CA ILE A 55 13.48 -15.41 -8.32
C ILE A 55 14.87 -15.02 -7.83
N GLU A 56 15.85 -15.86 -8.16
CA GLU A 56 17.25 -15.56 -7.87
C GLU A 56 17.74 -14.34 -8.66
N TYR A 57 18.64 -13.57 -8.06
CA TYR A 57 19.19 -12.37 -8.69
C TYR A 57 19.94 -12.68 -10.00
N SER A 58 20.65 -13.80 -10.03
CA SER A 58 21.32 -14.32 -11.23
C SER A 58 20.34 -14.61 -12.37
N THR A 59 19.23 -15.30 -12.08
CA THR A 59 18.18 -15.58 -13.06
C THR A 59 17.53 -14.29 -13.56
N PHE A 60 17.37 -13.30 -12.68
CA PHE A 60 16.90 -11.99 -13.08
C PHE A 60 17.83 -11.29 -14.09
N LEU A 61 19.15 -11.33 -13.87
CA LEU A 61 20.12 -10.75 -14.80
C LEU A 61 20.09 -11.48 -16.16
N GLU A 62 20.01 -12.82 -16.14
CA GLU A 62 19.86 -13.63 -17.36
C GLU A 62 18.58 -13.23 -18.13
N TYR A 63 17.48 -12.98 -17.43
CA TYR A 63 16.24 -12.51 -18.05
C TYR A 63 16.32 -11.09 -18.61
N ILE A 64 17.21 -10.23 -18.09
CA ILE A 64 17.48 -8.93 -18.70
C ILE A 64 18.24 -9.14 -20.01
N ASP A 65 19.32 -9.91 -19.98
CA ASP A 65 20.16 -10.19 -21.16
C ASP A 65 19.36 -10.89 -22.28
N GLU A 66 18.36 -11.70 -21.93
CA GLU A 66 17.47 -12.37 -22.90
C GLU A 66 16.26 -11.52 -23.35
N GLY A 67 16.06 -10.31 -22.80
CA GLY A 67 14.95 -9.42 -23.17
C GLY A 67 13.58 -9.85 -22.63
N TYR A 68 13.55 -10.59 -21.52
CA TYR A 68 12.30 -11.09 -20.93
C TYR A 68 11.69 -10.15 -19.88
N VAL A 69 12.36 -9.05 -19.58
CA VAL A 69 11.94 -8.08 -18.56
C VAL A 69 11.48 -6.79 -19.24
N GLU A 70 10.24 -6.36 -18.92
CA GLU A 70 9.67 -5.12 -19.46
C GLU A 70 9.94 -3.93 -18.53
N LYS A 71 9.71 -4.12 -17.23
CA LYS A 71 9.83 -3.06 -16.22
C LYS A 71 10.48 -3.56 -14.95
N VAL A 72 11.31 -2.72 -14.34
CA VAL A 72 11.97 -2.95 -13.06
C VAL A 72 11.71 -1.77 -12.13
N VAL A 73 11.38 -2.04 -10.87
CA VAL A 73 11.21 -1.05 -9.81
C VAL A 73 12.10 -1.46 -8.64
N VAL A 74 13.04 -0.58 -8.27
CA VAL A 74 13.93 -0.81 -7.13
C VAL A 74 13.34 -0.18 -5.88
N VAL A 75 12.95 -0.99 -4.91
CA VAL A 75 12.35 -0.57 -3.63
C VAL A 75 13.40 -0.58 -2.53
N ASN A 76 13.60 0.57 -1.88
CA ASN A 76 14.55 0.73 -0.76
C ASN A 76 15.98 0.27 -1.10
N ASP A 77 16.39 0.43 -2.37
CA ASP A 77 17.70 0.01 -2.92
C ASP A 77 18.09 -1.47 -2.73
N THR A 78 17.16 -2.30 -2.23
CA THR A 78 17.44 -3.69 -1.85
C THR A 78 16.51 -4.65 -2.57
N ARG A 79 15.21 -4.38 -2.56
CA ARG A 79 14.22 -5.21 -3.21
C ARG A 79 14.02 -4.73 -4.65
N VAL A 80 13.90 -5.67 -5.56
CA VAL A 80 13.65 -5.39 -6.98
C VAL A 80 12.36 -6.08 -7.34
N ASP A 81 11.37 -5.29 -7.76
CA ASP A 81 10.09 -5.78 -8.26
C ASP A 81 10.08 -5.60 -9.78
N GLY A 82 9.82 -6.67 -10.52
CA GLY A 82 9.91 -6.69 -11.98
C GLY A 82 8.67 -7.25 -12.65
N THR A 83 8.47 -6.87 -13.91
CA THR A 83 7.39 -7.35 -14.78
C THR A 83 8.00 -8.00 -16.02
N TYR A 84 7.52 -9.20 -16.36
CA TYR A 84 7.91 -9.91 -17.57
C TYR A 84 7.22 -9.36 -18.82
N THR A 85 7.88 -9.47 -19.97
CA THR A 85 7.26 -9.18 -21.26
C THR A 85 6.17 -10.20 -21.59
N ALA A 86 5.13 -9.76 -22.33
CA ALA A 86 4.03 -10.64 -22.74
C ALA A 86 4.51 -11.82 -23.61
N GLU A 87 5.56 -11.63 -24.40
CA GLU A 87 6.17 -12.69 -25.21
C GLU A 87 6.84 -13.75 -24.33
N ALA A 88 7.61 -13.35 -23.32
CA ALA A 88 8.29 -14.29 -22.42
C ALA A 88 7.31 -15.16 -21.63
N VAL A 89 6.19 -14.56 -21.20
CA VAL A 89 5.10 -15.26 -20.50
C VAL A 89 4.41 -16.26 -21.43
N SER A 90 3.98 -15.82 -22.61
CA SER A 90 3.23 -16.66 -23.56
C SER A 90 4.07 -17.80 -24.14
N SER A 91 5.39 -17.61 -24.27
CA SER A 91 6.33 -18.63 -24.73
C SER A 91 6.80 -19.59 -23.63
N GLY A 92 6.44 -19.34 -22.37
CA GLY A 92 6.79 -20.20 -21.23
C GLY A 92 8.28 -20.20 -20.87
N LYS A 93 9.02 -19.16 -21.25
CA LYS A 93 10.46 -19.04 -20.99
C LYS A 93 10.79 -18.50 -19.60
N VAL A 94 9.79 -17.94 -18.91
CA VAL A 94 9.93 -17.39 -17.56
C VAL A 94 9.20 -18.24 -16.53
N ARG A 95 9.72 -18.24 -15.30
CA ARG A 95 9.05 -18.87 -14.16
C ARG A 95 7.90 -17.99 -13.68
N LEU A 96 6.67 -18.44 -13.96
CA LEU A 96 5.46 -17.82 -13.44
C LEU A 96 5.21 -18.30 -12.00
N GLY A 97 4.70 -17.39 -11.18
CA GLY A 97 4.22 -17.73 -9.84
C GLY A 97 2.99 -18.66 -9.91
N PRO A 98 2.64 -19.35 -8.82
CA PRO A 98 1.43 -20.17 -8.78
C PRO A 98 0.20 -19.30 -9.11
N PRO A 99 -0.74 -19.82 -9.91
CA PRO A 99 -1.98 -19.09 -10.24
C PRO A 99 -2.74 -18.84 -8.94
N ARG A 100 -2.93 -17.55 -8.63
CA ARG A 100 -3.60 -17.10 -7.41
C ARG A 100 -4.92 -16.45 -7.77
N GLN A 101 -5.96 -16.98 -7.16
CA GLN A 101 -7.33 -16.49 -7.29
C GLN A 101 -7.49 -15.32 -6.32
N ASP A 102 -7.83 -14.14 -6.85
CA ASP A 102 -8.13 -12.99 -6.01
C ASP A 102 -9.36 -13.28 -5.12
N LEU A 103 -9.56 -12.52 -4.04
CA LEU A 103 -10.70 -12.65 -3.13
C LEU A 103 -12.06 -12.52 -3.85
N PHE A 104 -12.05 -11.94 -5.05
CA PHE A 104 -13.21 -11.77 -5.93
C PHE A 104 -13.29 -12.80 -7.08
N GLY A 105 -12.44 -13.83 -7.09
CA GLY A 105 -12.49 -14.91 -8.07
C GLY A 105 -11.86 -14.61 -9.43
N SER A 106 -11.30 -13.42 -9.63
CA SER A 106 -10.53 -13.10 -10.84
C SER A 106 -9.17 -13.80 -10.80
N GLU A 107 -8.83 -14.51 -11.87
CA GLU A 107 -7.44 -14.89 -12.16
C GLU A 107 -6.67 -13.60 -12.41
N GLY A 108 -5.83 -13.20 -11.46
CA GLY A 108 -4.97 -12.04 -11.63
C GLY A 108 -3.82 -12.38 -12.59
N GLU A 109 -4.03 -12.26 -13.89
CA GLU A 109 -2.95 -12.40 -14.90
C GLU A 109 -1.77 -11.45 -14.59
N GLN A 110 -2.08 -10.25 -14.08
CA GLN A 110 -1.08 -9.25 -13.68
C GLN A 110 -0.17 -9.73 -12.53
N ALA A 111 -0.67 -10.55 -11.61
CA ALA A 111 0.13 -11.09 -10.51
C ALA A 111 1.02 -12.27 -10.95
N GLN A 112 0.69 -12.92 -12.08
CA GLN A 112 1.47 -14.03 -12.62
C GLN A 112 2.69 -13.56 -13.40
N ASN A 113 2.59 -12.37 -14.02
CA ASN A 113 3.64 -11.79 -14.86
C ASN A 113 4.64 -10.93 -14.07
N THR A 114 4.56 -10.92 -12.74
CA THR A 114 5.45 -10.15 -11.88
C THR A 114 6.33 -11.05 -11.02
N PHE A 115 7.53 -10.57 -10.75
CA PHE A 115 8.51 -11.25 -9.94
C PHE A 115 9.16 -10.28 -8.96
N THR A 116 9.78 -10.83 -7.92
CA THR A 116 10.60 -10.09 -6.97
C THR A 116 11.95 -10.77 -6.88
N THR A 117 13.00 -9.97 -6.75
CA THR A 117 14.33 -10.45 -6.39
C THR A 117 14.98 -9.48 -5.40
N THR A 118 16.11 -9.90 -4.83
CA THR A 118 16.88 -9.09 -3.89
C THR A 118 18.23 -8.76 -4.52
N LYS A 119 18.52 -7.47 -4.64
CA LYS A 119 19.80 -6.96 -5.16
C LYS A 119 20.90 -7.11 -4.10
N PRO A 120 22.07 -7.64 -4.46
CA PRO A 120 23.27 -7.52 -3.62
C PRO A 120 23.65 -6.06 -3.40
N ALA A 121 24.14 -5.71 -2.21
CA ALA A 121 24.47 -4.33 -1.85
C ALA A 121 25.65 -3.74 -2.66
N ASP A 122 26.50 -4.59 -3.19
CA ASP A 122 27.69 -4.25 -3.98
C ASP A 122 27.42 -4.13 -5.49
N HIS A 123 26.21 -4.50 -5.96
CA HIS A 123 25.89 -4.46 -7.37
C HIS A 123 25.15 -3.16 -7.77
N GLU A 124 25.68 -2.48 -8.79
CA GLU A 124 25.10 -1.26 -9.35
C GLU A 124 24.05 -1.55 -10.44
N LEU A 125 22.88 -2.04 -10.03
CA LEU A 125 21.81 -2.44 -10.95
C LEU A 125 21.38 -1.30 -11.91
N ILE A 126 21.28 -0.06 -11.43
CA ILE A 126 20.86 1.06 -12.28
C ILE A 126 21.90 1.33 -13.38
N THR A 127 23.18 1.30 -13.04
CA THR A 127 24.28 1.45 -14.00
C THR A 127 24.22 0.34 -15.05
N TYR A 128 24.08 -0.92 -14.62
CA TYR A 128 23.95 -2.07 -15.51
C TYR A 128 22.74 -1.96 -16.47
N LEU A 129 21.57 -1.56 -15.97
CA LEU A 129 20.36 -1.37 -16.81
C LEU A 129 20.54 -0.24 -17.82
N MET A 130 21.27 0.81 -17.47
CA MET A 130 21.53 1.95 -18.34
C MET A 130 22.50 1.59 -19.48
N ASP A 131 23.52 0.80 -19.18
CA ASP A 131 24.45 0.24 -20.19
C ASP A 131 23.69 -0.72 -21.12
N HIS A 132 22.94 -1.68 -20.56
CA HIS A 132 22.13 -2.62 -21.34
C HIS A 132 21.14 -1.91 -22.27
N ASN A 133 20.40 -0.92 -21.77
CA ASN A 133 19.43 -0.18 -22.59
C ASN A 133 20.10 0.65 -23.70
N THR A 134 21.34 1.10 -23.50
CA THR A 134 22.11 1.80 -24.53
C THR A 134 22.45 0.86 -25.69
N GLU A 135 22.82 -0.38 -25.37
CA GLU A 135 23.10 -1.43 -26.36
C GLU A 135 21.81 -1.90 -27.06
N ALA A 136 20.74 -2.16 -26.31
CA ALA A 136 19.45 -2.56 -26.85
C ALA A 136 18.88 -1.49 -27.82
N ALA A 137 18.98 -0.21 -27.45
CA ALA A 137 18.55 0.89 -28.31
C ALA A 137 19.37 1.01 -29.60
N ALA A 138 20.65 0.61 -29.58
CA ALA A 138 21.51 0.61 -30.76
C ALA A 138 21.19 -0.57 -31.71
N SER A 139 20.78 -1.71 -31.15
CA SER A 139 20.40 -2.93 -31.89
C SER A 139 18.95 -2.92 -32.38
N GLY A 140 18.10 -2.04 -31.81
CA GLY A 140 16.67 -1.98 -32.11
C GLY A 140 15.82 -2.94 -31.28
N ASP A 141 16.38 -3.45 -30.19
CA ASP A 141 15.72 -4.34 -29.23
C ASP A 141 14.89 -3.52 -28.22
N ASP A 142 14.04 -4.23 -27.46
CA ASP A 142 13.19 -3.61 -26.44
C ASP A 142 14.01 -3.08 -25.26
N VAL A 143 13.74 -1.83 -24.86
CA VAL A 143 14.40 -1.20 -23.71
C VAL A 143 13.67 -1.53 -22.41
N VAL A 144 14.43 -1.84 -21.37
CA VAL A 144 13.88 -2.15 -20.06
C VAL A 144 13.54 -0.85 -19.32
N GLY A 145 12.26 -0.65 -18.98
CA GLY A 145 11.86 0.48 -18.16
C GLY A 145 12.34 0.30 -16.72
N PHE A 146 12.93 1.33 -16.10
CA PHE A 146 13.35 1.26 -14.70
C PHE A 146 12.83 2.44 -13.88
N ASP A 147 12.52 2.18 -12.61
CA ASP A 147 12.04 3.15 -11.62
C ASP A 147 12.64 2.86 -10.24
N ALA A 148 12.61 3.83 -9.34
CA ALA A 148 13.10 3.69 -7.97
C ALA A 148 12.07 4.22 -6.97
N ASP A 149 11.69 3.38 -6.01
CA ASP A 149 10.74 3.69 -4.95
C ASP A 149 11.41 3.66 -3.58
N GLN A 150 11.08 4.63 -2.74
CA GLN A 150 11.56 4.73 -1.36
C GLN A 150 10.37 4.70 -0.42
N GLN A 151 10.26 3.59 0.32
CA GLN A 151 9.19 3.38 1.28
C GLN A 151 9.70 3.72 2.67
N GLU A 152 9.29 4.88 3.17
CA GLU A 152 9.57 5.28 4.55
C GLU A 152 8.80 4.40 5.54
N ASN A 153 9.49 3.92 6.58
CA ASN A 153 8.86 3.16 7.66
C ASN A 153 8.11 4.08 8.64
N TRP A 154 7.03 4.69 8.15
CA TRP A 154 6.19 5.61 8.90
C TRP A 154 5.55 4.95 10.14
N PHE A 155 5.33 3.63 10.11
CA PHE A 155 4.80 2.89 11.27
C PHE A 155 5.81 2.83 12.42
N GLY A 156 7.09 2.56 12.12
CA GLY A 156 8.15 2.67 13.11
C GLY A 156 8.27 4.09 13.68
N GLY A 157 8.15 5.10 12.82
CA GLY A 157 8.10 6.51 13.24
C GLY A 157 6.88 6.83 14.12
N LEU A 158 5.72 6.27 13.81
CA LEU A 158 4.48 6.45 14.57
C LEU A 158 4.55 5.78 15.94
N LEU A 159 5.00 4.52 16.00
CA LEU A 159 5.16 3.78 17.25
C LEU A 159 6.15 4.46 18.19
N THR A 160 7.25 5.01 17.66
CA THR A 160 8.22 5.76 18.48
C THR A 160 7.59 6.98 19.15
N ARG A 161 6.66 7.67 18.47
CA ARG A 161 5.92 8.81 19.03
C ARG A 161 4.84 8.40 20.03
N LEU A 162 4.23 7.23 19.85
CA LEU A 162 3.13 6.74 20.70
C LEU A 162 3.61 5.89 21.89
N PHE A 163 4.82 5.35 21.85
CA PHE A 163 5.40 4.53 22.92
C PHE A 163 5.29 5.14 24.32
N PRO A 164 5.53 6.46 24.54
CA PRO A 164 5.40 7.07 25.87
C PRO A 164 3.96 7.04 26.43
N LEU A 165 2.94 7.05 25.56
CA LEU A 165 1.53 7.01 25.97
C LEU A 165 1.06 5.61 26.36
N ALA A 166 1.77 4.55 25.95
CA ALA A 166 1.41 3.17 26.25
C ALA A 166 1.88 2.70 27.64
N ILE A 167 2.77 3.45 28.30
CA ILE A 167 3.41 3.09 29.58
C ILE A 167 2.86 3.94 30.75
N ILE A 168 1.90 4.83 30.47
CA ILE A 168 1.20 5.68 31.46
C ILE A 168 -0.18 5.08 31.74
#